data_AF-A0AAE1DU98-F1
#
_entry.id   AF-A0AAE1DU98-F1
#
_cell.length_a   1.000
_cell.length_b   1.000
_cell.length_c   1.000
_cell.angle_alpha   90.00
_cell.angle_beta   90.00
_cell.angle_gamma   90.00
#
_symmetry.space_group_name_H-M   'P 1'
#
loop_
_entity.id
_entity.type
_entity.pdbx_description
1 polymer ?
#
loop_
_entity_poly.entity_id
_entity_poly.type
_entity_poly.pdbx_seq_one_letter_code
_entity_poly.pdbx_strand_id
1 'polypeptide(L)'
;MACLTHCNTGWSERSGETARDVTQFHFTAWPDKSVPDSPWGLVDFYHRVSATPGSAPLLVHCSAGVGRTGTFIALCQLLQEAEETGKMDFLAVLWRLRQDRVSMIQTVEQYVFLHWAALVGFTTVGTCVKVKDIVSKLQDLDDGGFKREFEVSLRAVHHSVSSLSPSQC
;
A
#
# COMPACT_ATOMS: atom_id res chain seq x y z
N MET A 1 -1.45 -12.72 12.24
CA MET A 1 -2.44 -11.63 12.21
C MET A 1 -1.70 -10.31 11.95
N ALA A 2 -2.17 -9.38 11.10
CA ALA A 2 -1.62 -8.02 11.01
C ALA A 2 -2.73 -7.04 11.39
N CYS A 3 -2.53 -6.30 12.46
CA CYS A 3 -3.53 -5.42 13.02
C CYS A 3 -2.91 -4.03 13.16
N LEU A 4 -3.65 -3.05 12.66
CA LEU A 4 -3.26 -1.66 12.59
C LEU A 4 -4.15 -0.87 13.52
N THR A 5 -3.57 0.04 14.27
CA THR A 5 -4.31 0.98 15.11
C THR A 5 -3.97 2.39 14.65
N HIS A 6 -4.97 3.09 14.14
CA HIS A 6 -4.91 4.50 13.76
C HIS A 6 -5.57 5.31 14.88
N CYS A 7 -4.91 6.33 15.41
CA CYS A 7 -5.50 7.22 16.43
C CYS A 7 -5.79 8.58 15.79
N ASN A 8 -7.05 9.00 15.79
CA ASN A 8 -7.46 10.29 15.28
C ASN A 8 -7.27 11.35 16.38
N THR A 9 -6.61 12.46 16.07
CA THR A 9 -6.17 13.46 17.06
C THR A 9 -7.24 14.50 17.45
N GLY A 10 -8.52 14.22 17.18
CA GLY A 10 -9.63 15.08 17.58
C GLY A 10 -9.92 14.93 19.07
N TRP A 11 -9.67 15.96 19.86
CA TRP A 11 -10.06 16.00 21.27
C TRP A 11 -11.56 16.30 21.35
N SER A 12 -12.34 15.37 21.89
CA SER A 12 -13.71 15.63 22.32
C SER A 12 -13.71 15.68 23.85
N GLU A 13 -13.90 16.88 24.42
CA GLU A 13 -14.11 17.02 25.85
C GLU A 13 -15.55 16.62 26.19
N ARG A 14 -15.70 15.42 26.72
CA ARG A 14 -16.92 15.02 27.40
C ARG A 14 -16.52 14.73 28.85
N SER A 15 -17.01 15.56 29.77
CA SER A 15 -16.87 15.39 31.23
C SER A 15 -15.44 15.31 31.80
N GLY A 16 -14.52 16.19 31.38
CA GLY A 16 -13.18 16.29 32.00
C GLY A 16 -12.23 15.12 31.72
N GLU A 17 -12.67 14.13 30.93
CA GLU A 17 -11.85 13.06 30.39
C GLU A 17 -11.51 13.37 28.92
N THR A 18 -10.22 13.33 28.61
CA THR A 18 -9.74 13.50 27.24
C THR A 18 -10.03 12.23 26.45
N ALA A 19 -11.02 12.27 25.56
CA ALA A 19 -11.34 11.16 24.67
C ALA A 19 -10.50 11.23 23.37
N ARG A 20 -10.10 10.07 22.85
CA ARG A 20 -9.44 9.92 21.55
C ARG A 20 -10.13 8.85 20.75
N ASP A 21 -10.44 9.16 19.49
CA ASP A 21 -10.97 8.16 18.57
C ASP A 21 -9.83 7.28 18.05
N VAL A 22 -10.06 5.98 18.07
CA VAL A 22 -9.10 4.98 17.59
C VAL A 22 -9.79 4.10 16.56
N THR A 23 -9.27 4.09 15.33
CA THR A 23 -9.72 3.22 14.24
C THR A 23 -8.75 2.06 14.10
N GLN A 24 -9.24 0.84 14.31
CA GLN A 24 -8.45 -0.37 14.15
C GLN A 24 -8.76 -1.04 12.81
N PHE A 25 -7.74 -1.30 11.99
CA PHE A 25 -7.87 -2.10 10.78
C PHE A 25 -7.24 -3.47 11.01
N HIS A 26 -7.95 -4.53 10.61
CA HIS A 26 -7.49 -5.89 10.83
C HIS A 26 -7.49 -6.67 9.50
N PHE A 27 -6.29 -7.01 9.01
CA PHE A 27 -6.13 -7.84 7.83
C PHE A 27 -6.12 -9.33 8.20
N THR A 28 -7.22 -10.02 7.91
CA THR A 28 -7.48 -11.40 8.31
C THR A 28 -7.05 -12.44 7.26
N ALA A 29 -6.88 -12.03 6.00
CA ALA A 29 -6.55 -12.94 4.90
C ALA A 29 -5.05 -13.32 4.82
N TRP A 30 -4.26 -13.03 5.85
CA TRP A 30 -2.85 -13.40 5.88
C TRP A 30 -2.63 -14.73 6.62
N PRO A 31 -2.28 -15.82 5.90
CA PRO A 31 -2.08 -17.14 6.50
C PRO A 31 -0.87 -17.21 7.45
N ASP A 32 -0.90 -18.19 8.35
CA ASP A 32 0.21 -18.42 9.28
C ASP A 32 1.44 -19.00 8.59
N LYS A 33 2.59 -18.35 8.80
CA LYS A 33 3.92 -18.69 8.27
C LYS A 33 4.08 -18.65 6.72
N SER A 34 3.10 -18.17 5.98
CA SER A 34 3.20 -17.93 4.53
C SER A 34 2.75 -16.51 4.14
N VAL A 35 2.49 -16.29 2.85
CA VAL A 35 1.95 -15.05 2.28
C VAL A 35 0.55 -15.32 1.71
N PRO A 36 -0.30 -14.29 1.54
CA PRO A 36 -1.57 -14.45 0.83
C PRO A 36 -1.36 -14.95 -0.61
N ASP A 37 -2.32 -15.71 -1.14
CA ASP A 37 -2.29 -16.22 -2.53
C ASP A 37 -2.45 -15.10 -3.58
N SER A 38 -2.87 -13.92 -3.14
CA SER A 38 -3.21 -12.79 -3.99
C SER A 38 -2.86 -11.47 -3.30
N PRO A 39 -2.27 -10.49 -4.01
CA PRO A 39 -1.91 -9.19 -3.45
C PRO A 39 -3.12 -8.26 -3.28
N TRP A 40 -4.21 -8.52 -3.99
CA TRP A 40 -5.38 -7.64 -4.07
C TRP A 40 -5.96 -7.31 -2.70
N GLY A 41 -6.04 -8.29 -1.80
CA GLY A 41 -6.52 -8.07 -0.45
C GLY A 41 -5.64 -7.12 0.35
N LEU A 42 -4.31 -7.21 0.20
CA LEU A 42 -3.38 -6.31 0.90
C LEU A 42 -3.39 -4.90 0.29
N VAL A 43 -3.53 -4.81 -1.02
CA VAL A 43 -3.64 -3.52 -1.75
C VAL A 43 -4.93 -2.79 -1.38
N ASP A 44 -6.08 -3.47 -1.38
CA ASP A 44 -7.36 -2.89 -0.91
C ASP A 44 -7.25 -2.45 0.55
N PHE A 45 -6.60 -3.26 1.39
CA PHE A 45 -6.34 -2.92 2.78
C PHE A 45 -5.47 -1.66 2.92
N TYR A 46 -4.39 -1.53 2.14
CA TYR A 46 -3.57 -0.32 2.07
C TYR A 46 -4.40 0.92 1.70
N HIS A 47 -5.26 0.84 0.69
CA HIS A 47 -6.08 1.98 0.26
C HIS A 47 -7.06 2.43 1.36
N ARG A 48 -7.68 1.49 2.09
CA ARG A 48 -8.56 1.82 3.22
C ARG A 48 -7.82 2.50 4.36
N VAL A 49 -6.62 2.02 4.68
CA VAL A 49 -5.78 2.60 5.73
C VAL A 49 -5.32 4.00 5.32
N SER A 50 -4.84 4.16 4.09
CA SER A 50 -4.30 5.44 3.58
C SER A 50 -5.37 6.51 3.37
N ALA A 51 -6.62 6.10 3.11
CA ALA A 51 -7.75 7.01 3.02
C ALA A 51 -8.25 7.52 4.38
N THR A 52 -7.73 6.97 5.49
CA THR A 52 -8.12 7.38 6.84
C THR A 52 -7.32 8.62 7.25
N PRO A 53 -7.99 9.74 7.57
CA PRO A 53 -7.31 10.95 7.98
C PRO A 53 -6.68 10.80 9.36
N GLY A 54 -5.43 11.25 9.49
CA GLY A 54 -4.72 11.36 10.76
C GLY A 54 -3.32 11.93 10.57
N SER A 55 -2.84 12.67 11.56
CA SER A 55 -1.49 13.26 11.58
C SER A 55 -0.52 12.50 12.48
N ALA A 56 -1.00 11.49 13.21
CA ALA A 56 -0.20 10.68 14.10
C ALA A 56 0.44 9.48 13.36
N PRO A 57 1.59 8.97 13.83
CA PRO A 57 2.18 7.76 13.29
C PRO A 57 1.22 6.56 13.34
N LEU A 58 1.16 5.78 12.27
CA LEU A 58 0.38 4.55 12.21
C LEU A 58 1.03 3.46 13.07
N LEU A 59 0.28 2.88 14.02
CA LEU A 59 0.73 1.69 14.73
C LEU A 59 0.44 0.46 13.88
N VAL A 60 1.50 -0.26 13.48
CA VAL A 60 1.42 -1.51 12.72
C VAL A 60 1.94 -2.65 13.58
N HIS A 61 1.14 -3.69 13.81
CA HIS A 61 1.62 -4.88 14.51
C HIS A 61 1.20 -6.19 13.85
N CYS A 62 1.89 -7.26 14.22
CA CYS A 62 1.47 -8.62 13.92
C CYS A 62 1.55 -9.49 15.16
N SER A 63 2.33 -10.57 15.14
CA SER A 63 2.71 -11.32 16.35
C SER A 63 4.06 -10.81 16.89
N ALA A 64 5.16 -11.03 16.17
CA ALA A 64 6.49 -10.53 16.54
C ALA A 64 6.77 -9.08 16.09
N GLY A 65 5.88 -8.50 15.27
CA GLY A 65 6.02 -7.13 14.77
C GLY A 65 7.17 -6.93 13.78
N VAL A 66 7.49 -7.93 12.96
CA VAL A 66 8.64 -7.87 12.03
C VAL A 66 8.36 -8.42 10.62
N GLY A 67 7.69 -9.57 10.48
CA GLY A 67 7.38 -10.17 9.17
C GLY A 67 6.29 -9.39 8.41
N ARG A 68 5.02 -9.71 8.69
CA ARG A 68 3.85 -9.05 8.06
C ARG A 68 3.83 -7.54 8.28
N THR A 69 4.23 -7.12 9.49
CA THR A 69 4.41 -5.71 9.84
C THR A 69 5.41 -5.04 8.91
N GLY A 70 6.60 -5.62 8.71
CA GLY A 70 7.59 -5.06 7.82
C GLY A 70 7.15 -5.06 6.37
N THR A 71 6.48 -6.11 5.91
CA THR A 71 5.95 -6.16 4.55
C THR A 71 4.91 -5.07 4.30
N PHE A 72 3.99 -4.84 5.24
CA PHE A 72 2.98 -3.79 5.09
C PHE A 72 3.60 -2.38 5.14
N ILE A 73 4.51 -2.12 6.08
CA ILE A 73 5.20 -0.82 6.15
C ILE A 73 6.01 -0.55 4.88
N ALA A 74 6.71 -1.56 4.37
CA ALA A 74 7.46 -1.44 3.12
C ALA A 74 6.54 -1.13 1.94
N LEU A 75 5.37 -1.78 1.85
CA LEU A 75 4.39 -1.50 0.81
C LEU A 75 3.94 -0.03 0.85
N CYS A 76 3.64 0.51 2.04
CA CYS A 76 3.28 1.92 2.19
C CYS A 76 4.39 2.85 1.69
N GLN A 77 5.65 2.61 2.11
CA GLN A 77 6.79 3.43 1.70
C GLN A 77 7.00 3.38 0.18
N LEU A 78 6.93 2.18 -0.42
CA LEU A 78 7.15 2.01 -1.86
C LEU A 78 6.06 2.67 -2.71
N LEU A 79 4.79 2.57 -2.31
CA LEU A 79 3.70 3.21 -3.04
C LEU A 79 3.76 4.73 -2.92
N GLN A 80 4.13 5.26 -1.75
CA GLN A 80 4.38 6.68 -1.55
C GLN A 80 5.58 7.17 -2.39
N GLU A 81 6.72 6.47 -2.35
CA GLU A 81 7.90 6.80 -3.17
C GLU A 81 7.59 6.78 -4.66
N ALA A 82 6.75 5.84 -5.11
CA ALA A 82 6.34 5.74 -6.51
C ALA A 82 5.44 6.92 -6.94
N GLU A 83 4.55 7.39 -6.06
CA GLU A 83 3.71 8.56 -6.32
C GLU A 83 4.57 9.84 -6.39
N GLU A 84 5.53 9.99 -5.48
CA GLU A 84 6.38 11.19 -5.38
C GLU A 84 7.47 11.25 -6.47
N THR A 85 8.06 10.10 -6.84
CA THR A 85 9.29 10.05 -7.65
C THR A 85 9.16 9.25 -8.94
N GLY A 86 8.08 8.48 -9.12
CA GLY A 86 7.92 7.53 -10.22
C GLY A 86 8.84 6.31 -10.13
N LYS A 87 9.47 6.05 -8.97
CA LYS A 87 10.41 4.94 -8.75
C LYS A 87 10.13 4.23 -7.43
N MET A 88 10.53 2.96 -7.37
CA MET A 88 10.46 2.11 -6.17
C MET A 88 11.81 1.45 -5.92
N ASP A 89 12.41 1.66 -4.75
CA ASP A 89 13.66 0.98 -4.36
C ASP A 89 13.42 -0.01 -3.21
N PHE A 90 13.13 -1.26 -3.58
CA PHE A 90 12.83 -2.33 -2.64
C PHE A 90 13.99 -2.66 -1.70
N LEU A 91 15.24 -2.57 -2.17
CA LEU A 91 16.39 -2.93 -1.36
C LEU A 91 16.71 -1.82 -0.36
N ALA A 92 16.62 -0.56 -0.79
CA ALA A 92 16.83 0.58 0.09
C ALA A 92 15.75 0.65 1.17
N VAL A 93 14.47 0.39 0.83
CA VAL A 93 13.37 0.28 1.82
C VAL A 93 13.65 -0.84 2.81
N LEU A 94 13.99 -2.05 2.35
CA LEU A 94 14.31 -3.17 3.23
C LEU A 94 15.47 -2.85 4.17
N TRP A 95 16.54 -2.23 3.64
CA TRP A 95 17.70 -1.87 4.41
C TRP A 95 17.36 -0.85 5.50
N ARG A 96 16.64 0.23 5.17
CA ARG A 96 16.15 1.22 6.15
C ARG A 96 15.32 0.57 7.24
N LEU A 97 14.34 -0.26 6.87
CA LEU A 97 13.49 -0.96 7.86
C LEU A 97 14.30 -1.84 8.80
N ARG A 98 15.35 -2.50 8.30
CA ARG A 98 16.23 -3.36 9.12
C ARG A 98 17.19 -2.58 10.02
N GLN A 99 17.49 -1.31 9.69
CA GLN A 99 18.21 -0.40 10.59
C GLN A 99 17.30 0.01 11.76
N ASP A 100 16.03 0.31 11.48
CA ASP A 100 15.07 0.73 12.52
C ASP A 100 14.62 -0.42 13.43
N ARG A 101 14.44 -1.61 12.86
CA ARG A 101 14.05 -2.82 13.60
C ARG A 101 14.63 -4.06 12.95
N VAL A 102 15.39 -4.82 13.73
CA VAL A 102 16.02 -6.05 13.24
C VAL A 102 14.98 -7.04 12.68
N SER A 103 15.35 -7.76 11.62
CA SER A 103 14.55 -8.83 11.00
C SER A 103 13.24 -8.39 10.34
N MET A 104 13.07 -7.10 10.02
CA MET A 104 11.95 -6.65 9.18
C MET A 104 11.95 -7.37 7.83
N ILE A 105 10.77 -7.85 7.42
CA ILE A 105 10.55 -8.80 6.32
C ILE A 105 11.39 -10.07 6.54
N GLN A 106 10.75 -11.06 7.17
CA GLN A 106 11.44 -12.20 7.77
C GLN A 106 11.78 -13.31 6.77
N THR A 107 11.02 -13.43 5.68
CA THR A 107 11.18 -14.55 4.73
C THR A 107 11.31 -14.05 3.29
N VAL A 108 11.89 -14.88 2.42
CA VAL A 108 12.04 -14.58 1.00
C VAL A 108 10.67 -14.46 0.34
N GLU A 109 9.72 -15.31 0.71
CA GLU A 109 8.35 -15.29 0.20
C GLU A 109 7.66 -13.96 0.50
N GLN A 110 7.87 -13.38 1.69
CA GLN A 110 7.36 -12.06 2.05
C GLN A 110 7.97 -10.95 1.18
N TYR A 111 9.26 -11.05 0.85
CA TYR A 111 9.94 -10.08 -0.01
C TYR A 111 9.50 -10.20 -1.48
N VAL A 112 9.29 -11.40 -1.99
CA VAL A 112 8.70 -11.63 -3.32
C VAL A 112 7.26 -11.13 -3.37
N PHE A 113 6.46 -11.44 -2.35
CA PHE A 113 5.09 -10.96 -2.24
C PHE A 113 5.00 -9.43 -2.19
N LEU A 114 5.95 -8.76 -1.53
CA LEU A 114 6.05 -7.30 -1.53
C LEU A 114 6.18 -6.73 -2.95
N HIS A 115 7.02 -7.32 -3.80
CA HIS A 115 7.16 -6.88 -5.20
C HIS A 115 5.86 -7.03 -5.97
N TRP A 116 5.18 -8.16 -5.79
CA TRP A 116 3.90 -8.39 -6.43
C TRP A 116 2.83 -7.40 -5.96
N ALA A 117 2.74 -7.17 -4.65
CA ALA A 117 1.79 -6.23 -4.06
C ALA A 117 2.07 -4.78 -4.48
N ALA A 118 3.35 -4.36 -4.54
CA ALA A 118 3.72 -3.03 -4.99
C ALA A 118 3.41 -2.81 -6.47
N LEU A 119 3.69 -3.80 -7.33
CA LEU A 119 3.33 -3.75 -8.75
C LEU A 119 1.82 -3.60 -8.95
N VAL A 120 1.02 -4.45 -8.28
CA VAL A 120 -0.44 -4.35 -8.35
C VAL A 120 -0.91 -3.01 -7.80
N GLY A 121 -0.46 -2.61 -6.61
CA GLY A 121 -0.84 -1.36 -5.98
C GLY A 121 -0.57 -0.13 -6.85
N PHE A 122 0.56 -0.11 -7.58
CA PHE A 122 0.91 0.98 -8.49
C PHE A 122 0.12 0.94 -9.81
N THR A 123 -0.06 -0.24 -10.41
CA THR A 123 -0.73 -0.38 -11.70
C THR A 123 -2.25 -0.21 -11.61
N THR A 124 -2.84 -0.39 -10.42
CA THR A 124 -4.28 -0.24 -10.20
C THR A 124 -4.68 1.08 -9.54
N VAL A 125 -3.76 2.04 -9.43
CA VAL A 125 -4.10 3.38 -8.94
C VAL A 125 -5.14 4.01 -9.88
N GLY A 126 -6.21 4.58 -9.30
CA GLY A 126 -7.25 5.27 -10.05
C GLY A 126 -8.32 4.37 -10.70
N THR A 127 -8.18 3.04 -10.63
CA THR A 127 -9.19 2.11 -11.19
C THR A 127 -10.42 1.94 -10.31
N CYS A 128 -10.36 2.38 -9.05
CA CYS A 128 -11.48 2.33 -8.11
C CYS A 128 -12.29 3.64 -8.17
N VAL A 129 -13.50 3.56 -8.72
CA VAL A 129 -14.41 4.71 -8.88
C VAL A 129 -15.55 4.58 -7.87
N LYS A 130 -15.82 5.65 -7.10
CA LYS A 130 -16.99 5.67 -6.20
C LYS A 130 -18.25 5.64 -7.05
N VAL A 131 -19.25 4.86 -6.64
CA VAL A 131 -20.51 4.70 -7.40
C VAL A 131 -21.16 6.05 -7.72
N LYS A 132 -21.14 7.01 -6.78
CA LYS A 132 -21.68 8.35 -6.99
C LYS A 132 -20.99 9.15 -8.11
N ASP A 133 -19.74 8.81 -8.41
CA ASP A 133 -18.89 9.48 -9.38
C ASP A 133 -18.83 8.70 -10.72
N ILE A 134 -19.55 7.57 -10.83
CA ILE A 134 -19.47 6.68 -12.01
C ILE A 134 -20.00 7.35 -13.27
N VAL A 135 -21.06 8.16 -13.17
CA VAL A 135 -21.66 8.84 -14.33
C VAL A 135 -20.69 9.87 -14.89
N SER A 136 -20.08 10.69 -14.02
CA SER A 136 -19.07 11.66 -14.42
C SER A 136 -17.85 10.97 -15.03
N LYS A 137 -17.42 9.86 -14.44
CA LYS A 137 -16.31 9.06 -14.97
C LYS A 137 -16.60 8.52 -16.38
N LEU A 138 -17.83 8.05 -16.63
CA LEU A 138 -18.23 7.56 -17.95
C LEU A 138 -18.24 8.69 -19.00
N GLN A 139 -18.72 9.88 -18.63
CA GLN A 139 -18.68 11.07 -19.50
C GLN A 139 -17.24 11.46 -19.86
N ASP A 140 -16.34 11.49 -18.88
CA ASP A 140 -14.91 11.77 -19.12
C ASP A 140 -14.27 10.76 -20.07
N LEU A 141 -14.67 9.49 -19.97
CA LEU A 141 -14.18 8.41 -20.83
C LEU A 141 -14.67 8.57 -22.27
N ASP A 142 -15.94 8.90 -22.47
CA ASP A 142 -16.56 9.13 -23.79
C ASP A 142 -15.98 10.37 -24.50
N ASP A 143 -15.61 11.42 -23.75
CA ASP A 143 -15.01 12.65 -24.27
C ASP A 143 -13.49 12.54 -24.59
N GLY A 144 -12.98 11.32 -24.72
CA GLY A 144 -11.59 11.03 -25.08
C GLY A 144 -10.65 10.83 -23.89
N GLY A 145 -11.15 10.86 -22.65
CA GLY A 145 -10.40 10.45 -21.45
C GLY A 145 -9.96 8.98 -21.49
N PHE A 146 -10.69 8.13 -22.24
CA PHE A 146 -10.33 6.72 -22.44
C PHE A 146 -8.92 6.54 -23.04
N LYS A 147 -8.51 7.36 -24.00
CA LYS A 147 -7.16 7.29 -24.58
C LYS A 147 -6.07 7.62 -23.57
N ARG A 148 -6.33 8.58 -22.67
CA ARG A 148 -5.36 8.98 -21.63
C ARG A 148 -5.20 7.90 -20.56
N GLU A 149 -6.30 7.33 -20.05
CA GLU A 149 -6.19 6.25 -19.05
C GLU A 149 -5.58 4.98 -19.62
N PHE A 150 -5.93 4.62 -20.85
CA PHE A 150 -5.36 3.46 -21.52
C PHE A 150 -3.87 3.65 -21.81
N GLU A 151 -3.46 4.84 -22.28
CA GLU A 151 -2.04 5.16 -22.48
C GLU A 151 -1.25 5.24 -21.17
N VAL A 152 -1.80 5.76 -20.09
CA VAL A 152 -1.14 5.80 -18.77
C VAL A 152 -0.95 4.38 -18.24
N SER A 153 -1.98 3.53 -18.35
CA SER A 153 -1.89 2.11 -17.99
C SER A 153 -0.85 1.38 -18.84
N LEU A 154 -0.84 1.63 -20.15
CA LEU A 154 0.16 1.07 -21.06
C LEU A 154 1.57 1.57 -20.75
N ARG A 155 1.78 2.86 -20.42
CA ARG A 155 3.10 3.43 -20.09
C ARG A 155 3.63 2.89 -18.77
N ALA A 156 2.79 2.72 -17.75
CA ALA A 156 3.17 2.06 -16.50
C ALA A 156 3.70 0.64 -16.75
N VAL A 157 3.07 -0.09 -17.69
CA VAL A 157 3.54 -1.42 -18.12
C VAL A 157 4.78 -1.33 -19.01
N HIS A 158 4.84 -0.42 -19.98
CA HIS A 158 5.92 -0.32 -20.96
C HIS A 158 7.23 0.19 -20.38
N HIS A 159 7.21 1.15 -19.44
CA HIS A 159 8.41 1.61 -18.75
C HIS A 159 9.04 0.52 -17.85
N SER A 160 8.20 -0.42 -17.39
CA SER A 160 8.62 -1.59 -16.61
C SER A 160 9.24 -2.70 -17.48
N VAL A 161 8.85 -2.79 -18.76
CA VAL A 161 9.38 -3.78 -19.72
C VAL A 161 10.62 -3.25 -20.45
N SER A 162 10.70 -1.93 -20.69
CA SER A 162 11.82 -1.31 -21.44
C SER A 162 13.11 -1.22 -20.62
N SER A 163 13.03 -1.34 -19.29
CA SER A 163 14.19 -1.40 -18.37
C SER A 163 14.68 -2.83 -18.13
N LEU A 164 13.99 -3.84 -18.66
CA LEU A 164 14.40 -5.25 -18.65
C LEU A 164 14.92 -5.63 -20.04
N SER A 165 16.04 -5.04 -20.47
CA SER A 165 16.81 -5.64 -21.57
C SER A 165 17.59 -6.84 -21.02
N PRO A 166 17.54 -8.02 -21.67
CA PRO A 166 18.38 -9.15 -21.30
C PRO A 166 19.80 -8.93 -21.83
N SER A 167 20.62 -8.17 -21.09
CA SER A 167 22.09 -8.26 -21.17
C SER A 167 22.75 -7.39 -20.10
N GLN A 168 23.83 -7.92 -19.51
CA GLN A 168 24.68 -7.40 -18.42
C GLN A 168 24.17 -7.83 -17.03
N CYS A 169 24.56 -8.97 -16.43
CA CYS A 169 25.73 -9.85 -16.58
C CYS A 169 25.35 -11.32 -16.65
#